data_AF-A0A0B2JV34-F1
#
_entry.id   AF-A0A0B2JV34-F1
#
_cell.length_a   1.000
_cell.length_b   1.000
_cell.length_c   1.000
_cell.angle_alpha   90.00
_cell.angle_beta   90.00
_cell.angle_gamma   90.00
#
_symmetry.space_group_name_H-M   'P 1'
#
loop_
_entity.id
_entity.type
_entity.pdbx_description
1 polymer ?
#
loop_
_entity_poly.entity_id
_entity_poly.type
_entity_poly.pdbx_seq_one_letter_code
_entity_poly.pdbx_strand_id
1 'polypeptide(L)' 'MITCCDSKKLRPVVLGQDENMIAISSEVCGLNEIMPDRDREKDIYPNEREVIVIDNELEVQRWKQ' A
#
# COMPACT_ATOMS: atom_id res chain seq x y z
N MET A 1 -0.21 -10.69 -2.99
CA MET A 1 0.38 -9.60 -3.81
C MET A 1 1.63 -9.06 -3.10
N ILE A 2 2.57 -8.42 -3.82
CA ILE A 2 3.78 -7.82 -3.24
C ILE A 2 4.04 -6.44 -3.84
N THR A 3 4.52 -5.50 -3.01
CA THR A 3 5.15 -4.25 -3.46
C THR A 3 6.41 -3.96 -2.65
N CYS A 4 7.34 -3.21 -3.22
CA CYS A 4 8.58 -2.84 -2.55
C CYS A 4 9.04 -1.43 -2.92
N CYS A 5 9.83 -0.83 -2.03
CA CYS A 5 10.49 0.45 -2.28
C CYS A 5 12.00 0.28 -2.40
N ASP A 6 12.59 1.02 -3.34
CA ASP A 6 14.04 1.08 -3.50
C ASP A 6 14.71 1.71 -2.26
N SER A 7 16.03 1.60 -2.20
CA SER A 7 16.82 2.03 -1.04
C SER A 7 16.82 3.54 -0.78
N LYS A 8 16.32 4.34 -1.72
CA LYS A 8 16.22 5.80 -1.61
C LYS A 8 14.78 6.30 -1.71
N LYS A 9 13.79 5.40 -1.81
CA LYS A 9 12.36 5.75 -1.97
C LYS A 9 12.15 6.78 -3.09
N LEU A 10 12.71 6.51 -4.28
CA LEU A 10 12.69 7.44 -5.41
C LEU A 10 11.32 7.52 -6.09
N ARG A 11 10.48 6.50 -5.91
CA ARG A 11 9.14 6.43 -6.48
C ARG A 11 8.09 6.35 -5.38
N PRO A 12 7.00 7.12 -5.48
CA PRO A 12 5.90 7.04 -4.54
C PRO A 12 5.16 5.70 -4.73
N VAL A 13 4.73 5.14 -3.61
CA VAL A 13 3.82 4.01 -3.52
C VAL A 13 2.92 4.27 -2.31
N VAL A 14 1.64 4.02 -2.46
CA VAL A 14 0.64 4.05 -1.40
C VAL A 14 -0.22 2.79 -1.50
N LEU A 15 -0.55 2.22 -0.35
CA LEU A 15 -1.53 1.16 -0.24
C LEU A 15 -2.74 1.71 0.47
N GLY A 16 -3.92 1.49 -0.10
CA GLY A 16 -5.21 1.75 0.53
C GLY A 16 -5.94 0.43 0.74
N GLN A 17 -6.77 0.38 1.77
CA GLN A 17 -7.57 -0.80 2.08
C GLN A 17 -8.97 -0.43 2.56
N ASP A 18 -9.93 -1.28 2.23
CA ASP A 18 -11.25 -1.35 2.88
C ASP A 18 -11.48 -2.78 3.40
N GLU A 19 -12.71 -3.12 3.76
CA GLU A 19 -13.05 -4.44 4.33
C GLU A 19 -12.91 -5.60 3.32
N ASN A 20 -12.90 -5.31 2.02
CA ASN A 20 -12.98 -6.31 0.96
C ASN A 20 -11.82 -6.27 -0.04
N MET A 21 -11.03 -5.19 -0.03
CA MET A 21 -10.00 -4.93 -1.03
C MET A 21 -8.78 -4.23 -0.44
N ILE A 22 -7.61 -4.62 -0.94
CA ILE A 22 -6.37 -3.86 -0.82
C ILE A 22 -5.92 -3.48 -2.22
N ALA A 23 -5.59 -2.21 -2.42
CA ALA A 23 -5.06 -1.70 -3.68
C ALA A 23 -3.72 -0.98 -3.48
N ILE A 24 -2.86 -1.10 -4.48
CA ILE A 24 -1.54 -0.47 -4.52
C ILE A 24 -1.54 0.53 -5.67
N SER A 25 -1.11 1.75 -5.40
CA SER A 25 -1.07 2.82 -6.40
C SER A 25 0.19 3.67 -6.25
N SER A 26 0.63 4.29 -7.34
CA SER A 26 1.67 5.32 -7.29
C SER A 26 1.14 6.64 -6.72
N GLU A 27 -0.18 6.86 -6.79
CA GLU A 27 -0.85 8.10 -6.40
C GLU A 27 -2.14 7.84 -5.61
N VAL A 28 -2.41 8.70 -4.64
CA VAL A 28 -3.60 8.61 -3.77
C VAL A 28 -4.90 8.87 -4.55
N CYS A 29 -4.84 9.65 -5.63
CA CYS A 29 -6.01 9.91 -6.48
C CYS A 29 -6.62 8.61 -7.03
N GLY A 30 -5.78 7.64 -7.45
CA GLY A 30 -6.24 6.33 -7.91
C GLY A 30 -7.01 5.57 -6.83
N LEU A 31 -6.52 5.61 -5.59
CA LEU A 31 -7.21 5.00 -4.45
C LEU A 31 -8.52 5.72 -4.11
N ASN A 32 -8.56 7.05 -4.23
CA ASN A 32 -9.76 7.84 -3.98
C ASN A 32 -10.88 7.53 -4.97
N GLU A 33 -10.56 7.20 -6.22
CA GLU A 33 -11.59 6.87 -7.21
C GLU A 33 -12.15 5.45 -7.05
N ILE A 34 -11.30 4.47 -6.71
CA ILE A 34 -11.76 3.08 -6.57
C ILE A 34 -12.30 2.76 -5.17
N MET A 35 -11.85 3.49 -4.16
CA MET A 35 -12.21 3.32 -2.74
C MET A 35 -12.38 4.71 -2.08
N PRO A 36 -13.45 5.46 -2.44
CA PRO A 36 -13.66 6.84 -1.95
C PRO A 36 -13.95 6.92 -0.45
N ASP A 37 -14.63 5.89 0.09
CA ASP A 37 -15.12 5.84 1.47
C ASP A 37 -14.15 5.13 2.44
N ARG A 38 -12.96 4.73 1.97
CA ARG A 38 -11.96 4.09 2.83
C ARG A 38 -11.47 5.04 3.92
N ASP A 39 -11.04 4.45 5.02
CA ASP A 39 -10.34 5.17 6.08
C ASP A 39 -8.92 5.54 5.62
N ARG A 40 -8.75 6.80 5.20
CA ARG A 40 -7.47 7.31 4.69
C ARG A 40 -6.37 7.37 5.75
N GLU A 41 -6.71 7.37 7.03
CA GLU A 41 -5.71 7.32 8.11
C GLU A 41 -5.02 5.96 8.17
N LYS A 42 -5.64 4.92 7.60
CA LYS A 42 -5.08 3.58 7.48
C LYS A 42 -4.27 3.36 6.20
N ASP A 43 -4.15 4.37 5.33
CA ASP A 43 -3.31 4.28 4.14
C ASP A 43 -1.85 4.04 4.54
N ILE A 44 -1.21 3.06 3.90
CA ILE A 44 0.16 2.67 4.21
C ILE A 44 1.09 3.27 3.17
N TYR A 45 2.08 4.02 3.64
CA TYR A 45 3.15 4.58 2.85
C TYR A 45 4.46 3.87 3.19
N PRO A 46 4.94 2.94 2.35
CA PRO A 46 6.16 2.20 2.65
C PRO A 46 7.38 3.13 2.74
N ASN A 47 8.36 2.76 3.55
CA ASN A 47 9.63 3.46 3.71
C ASN A 47 10.71 2.90 2.78
N GLU A 48 11.92 3.48 2.79
CA GLU A 48 13.02 2.90 2.02
C GLU A 48 13.32 1.46 2.46
N ARG A 49 13.66 0.60 1.48
CA ARG A 49 13.98 -0.82 1.70
C ARG A 49 12.87 -1.59 2.42
N GLU A 50 11.63 -1.20 2.20
CA GLU A 50 10.47 -1.90 2.73
C GLU A 50 9.82 -2.75 1.65
N VAL A 51 9.48 -3.97 2.02
CA VAL A 51 8.68 -4.90 1.24
C VAL A 51 7.36 -5.11 1.97
N ILE A 52 6.27 -4.92 1.24
CA ILE A 52 4.92 -5.20 1.72
C ILE A 52 4.42 -6.45 1.02
N VAL A 53 3.99 -7.43 1.81
CA VAL A 53 3.38 -8.66 1.33
C VAL A 53 1.92 -8.66 1.78
N ILE A 54 1.02 -8.92 0.84
CA ILE A 54 -0.41 -9.10 1.09
C ILE A 54 -0.74 -10.55 0.81
N ASP A 55 -1.25 -11.28 1.79
CA ASP A 55 -1.64 -12.67 1.62
C ASP A 55 -3.08 -12.80 1.06
N ASN A 56 -3.59 -14.03 1.05
CA ASN A 56 -4.91 -14.33 0.53
C ASN A 56 -6.04 -13.94 1.49
N GLU A 57 -5.72 -13.63 2.75
CA GLU A 57 -6.66 -13.23 3.80
C GLU A 57 -6.74 -11.70 3.91
N LEU A 58 -6.10 -10.97 2.97
CA LEU A 58 -5.95 -9.52 2.97
C LEU A 58 -5.20 -8.99 4.21
N GLU A 59 -4.30 -9.79 4.79
CA GLU A 59 -3.41 -9.29 5.83
C GLU A 59 -2.16 -8.64 5.22
N VAL A 60 -1.76 -7.50 5.79
CA VAL A 60 -0.59 -6.73 5.34
C VAL A 60 0.61 -7.03 6.23
N GLN A 61 1.63 -7.65 5.65
CA GLN A 61 2.90 -7.95 6.32
C GLN A 61 3.99 -7.00 5.85
N ARG A 62 4.70 -6.38 6.81
CA ARG A 62 5.74 -5.38 6.56
C ARG A 62 7.11 -5.95 6.86
N TRP A 63 7.98 -6.00 5.87
CA TRP A 63 9.32 -6.54 5.97
C TRP A 63 10.35 -5.46 5.65
N LYS A 64 11.33 -5.30 6.54
CA LYS A 64 12.46 -4.38 6.32
C LYS A 64 13.68 -5.18 5.90
N GLN A 65 14.28 -4.81 4.77
CA GLN A 65 15.45 -5.46 4.20
C GLN A 65 16.76 -4.91 4.79
#